data_AF-A0A9W8XXJ8-F1
#
_entry.id   AF-A0A9W8XXJ8-F1
#
_cell.length_a   1.000
_cell.length_b   1.000
_cell.length_c   1.000
_cell.angle_alpha   90.00
_cell.angle_beta   90.00
_cell.angle_gamma   90.00
#
_symmetry.space_group_name_H-M   'P 1'
#
loop_
_entity.id
_entity.type
_entity.pdbx_description
1 polymer ?
#
loop_
_entity_poly.entity_id
_entity_poly.type
_entity_poly.pdbx_seq_one_letter_code
_entity_poly.pdbx_strand_id
1 'polypeptide(L)'
;MIMSIAELQKTGADVDLDAAGSFDLDLRTRLATAIRRALEDLAYLSLESPVIPIDRISDVNVAVHSGNDGRARQIVLQWESALQAQVQIRPIDDRNMFSDSKTYWLAGLTGSLGLSLCEWMIAKGAKYIVMTSRKPNVSRAWQERMASLGAVVKVHSK
;
A
#
# COMPACT_ATOMS: atom_id res chain seq x y z
N MET A 1 33.92 -8.92 5.46
CA MET A 1 34.78 -7.76 5.72
C MET A 1 33.84 -6.61 5.99
N ILE A 2 33.69 -6.21 7.26
CA ILE A 2 32.64 -5.27 7.68
C ILE A 2 33.23 -3.87 7.56
N MET A 3 32.72 -3.08 6.62
CA MET A 3 33.17 -1.70 6.37
C MET A 3 32.71 -0.82 7.54
N SER A 4 33.60 0.00 8.08
CA SER A 4 33.29 0.89 9.21
C SER A 4 32.44 2.07 8.73
N ILE A 5 31.53 2.58 9.57
CA ILE A 5 30.75 3.81 9.30
C ILE A 5 31.67 5.00 8.97
N ALA A 6 32.90 5.00 9.52
CA ALA A 6 33.92 6.01 9.20
C ALA A 6 34.42 5.93 7.75
N GLU A 7 34.36 4.75 7.11
CA GLU A 7 34.75 4.56 5.71
C GLU A 7 33.63 5.01 4.76
N LEU A 8 32.35 4.87 5.15
CA LEU A 8 31.22 5.42 4.39
C LEU A 8 31.24 6.95 4.31
N GLN A 9 31.74 7.64 5.35
CA GLN A 9 31.88 9.10 5.35
C GLN A 9 33.03 9.60 4.45
N LYS A 10 34.01 8.75 4.15
CA LYS A 10 35.15 9.08 3.27
C LYS A 10 34.83 8.89 1.79
N THR A 11 33.86 8.06 1.47
CA THR A 11 33.32 7.94 0.11
C THR A 11 32.43 9.15 -0.15
N GLY A 12 33.06 10.32 -0.33
CA GLY A 12 32.39 11.47 -0.89
C GLY A 12 31.79 11.03 -2.22
N ALA A 13 30.47 10.89 -2.24
CA ALA A 13 29.73 10.70 -3.46
C ALA A 13 29.94 11.97 -4.28
N ASP A 14 30.97 11.96 -5.12
CA ASP A 14 31.17 12.92 -6.19
C ASP A 14 30.05 12.65 -7.20
N VAL A 15 28.86 13.16 -6.88
CA VAL A 15 27.72 13.14 -7.77
C VAL A 15 27.98 14.23 -8.78
N ASP A 16 28.42 13.83 -9.96
CA ASP A 16 28.59 14.69 -11.11
C ASP A 16 27.24 15.40 -11.42
N LEU A 17 27.13 16.65 -10.99
CA LEU A 17 25.93 17.49 -11.06
C LEU A 17 25.65 18.03 -12.48
N ASP A 18 26.59 17.79 -13.41
CA ASP A 18 26.57 18.32 -14.77
C ASP A 18 26.06 17.30 -15.80
N ALA A 19 25.94 16.01 -15.43
CA ALA A 19 25.40 14.97 -16.32
C ALA A 19 23.86 15.07 -16.52
N ALA A 20 23.16 15.82 -15.66
CA ALA A 20 21.71 15.97 -15.70
C ALA A 20 21.29 17.24 -16.47
N GLY A 21 21.32 17.13 -17.80
CA GLY A 21 20.72 18.13 -18.70
C GLY A 21 19.24 18.36 -18.38
N SER A 22 18.84 19.64 -18.34
CA SER A 22 17.46 20.15 -18.30
C SER A 22 16.46 19.36 -17.44
N PHE A 23 16.83 19.02 -16.19
CA PHE A 23 15.86 18.57 -15.20
C PHE A 23 15.28 19.75 -14.42
N ASP A 24 13.96 19.69 -14.25
CA ASP A 24 13.10 20.62 -13.54
C ASP A 24 13.76 21.18 -12.28
N LEU A 25 13.77 22.51 -12.14
CA LEU A 25 14.35 23.23 -10.99
C LEU A 25 13.74 22.71 -9.66
N ASP A 26 12.50 22.21 -9.73
CA ASP A 26 11.80 21.53 -8.63
C ASP A 26 12.52 20.26 -8.16
N LEU A 27 12.97 19.41 -9.09
CA LEU A 27 13.64 18.15 -8.75
C LEU A 27 14.98 18.38 -8.04
N ARG A 28 15.79 19.32 -8.55
CA ARG A 28 17.07 19.69 -7.93
C ARG A 28 16.84 20.25 -6.52
N THR A 29 15.83 21.10 -6.35
CA THR A 29 15.47 21.69 -5.05
C THR A 29 14.96 20.65 -4.07
N ARG A 30 14.12 19.72 -4.54
CA ARG A 30 13.58 18.61 -3.75
C ARG A 30 14.67 17.63 -3.34
N LEU A 31 15.61 17.32 -4.23
CA LEU A 31 16.75 16.47 -3.94
C LEU A 31 17.67 17.13 -2.90
N ALA A 32 18.04 18.40 -3.09
CA ALA A 32 18.87 19.13 -2.14
C ALA A 32 18.19 19.22 -0.75
N THR A 33 16.87 19.37 -0.72
CA THR A 33 16.10 19.36 0.54
C THR A 33 16.05 17.97 1.18
N ALA A 34 15.89 16.91 0.39
CA ALA A 34 15.90 15.54 0.88
C ALA A 34 17.27 15.16 1.45
N ILE A 35 18.37 15.52 0.77
CA ILE A 35 19.74 15.29 1.22
C ILE A 35 20.01 16.02 2.54
N ARG A 36 19.66 17.30 2.62
CA ARG A 36 19.85 18.09 3.85
C ARG A 36 19.09 17.51 5.04
N ARG A 37 17.83 17.12 4.84
CA ARG A 37 17.03 16.44 5.88
C ARG A 37 17.63 15.09 6.27
N ALA A 38 18.08 14.29 5.30
CA ALA A 38 18.73 13.02 5.58
C ALA A 38 20.04 13.21 6.37
N LEU A 39 20.82 14.25 6.09
CA LEU A 39 22.04 14.59 6.84
C LEU A 39 21.74 15.14 8.25
N GLU A 40 20.67 15.94 8.40
CA GLU A 40 20.17 16.38 9.70
C GLU A 40 19.70 15.18 10.54
N ASP A 41 18.93 14.26 9.95
CA ASP A 41 18.50 13.01 10.57
C ASP A 41 19.71 12.13 10.93
N LEU A 42 20.75 12.13 10.08
CA LEU A 42 22.00 11.39 10.33
C LEU A 42 22.82 11.97 11.49
N ALA A 43 22.69 13.26 11.80
CA ALA A 43 23.26 13.86 13.00
C ALA A 43 22.53 13.42 14.29
N TYR A 44 21.28 12.97 14.18
CA TYR A 44 20.53 12.36 15.28
C TYR A 44 20.70 10.84 15.37
N LEU A 45 21.20 10.18 14.33
CA LEU A 45 21.58 8.78 14.38
C LEU A 45 22.76 8.64 15.35
N SER A 46 22.51 8.00 16.49
CA SER A 46 23.58 7.50 17.35
C SER A 46 24.51 6.63 16.51
N LEU A 47 25.82 6.87 16.62
CA LEU A 47 26.89 6.04 16.02
C LEU A 47 26.78 4.55 16.39
N GLU A 48 25.94 4.20 17.37
CA GLU A 48 25.69 2.83 17.84
C GLU A 48 24.31 2.28 17.44
N SER A 49 23.64 2.87 16.43
CA SER A 49 22.36 2.35 15.96
C SER A 49 22.55 0.94 15.36
N PRO A 50 21.80 -0.07 15.81
CA PRO A 50 21.93 -1.41 15.26
C PRO A 50 21.50 -1.41 13.78
N VAL A 51 22.40 -1.87 12.92
CA VAL A 51 22.14 -2.09 11.50
C VAL A 51 21.63 -3.52 11.33
N ILE A 52 20.39 -3.67 10.87
CA ILE A 52 19.75 -4.97 10.67
C ILE A 52 19.53 -5.18 9.16
N PRO A 53 20.12 -6.22 8.56
CA PRO A 53 19.80 -6.65 7.21
C PRO A 53 18.30 -6.91 7.02
N ILE A 54 17.72 -6.50 5.89
CA ILE A 54 16.27 -6.59 5.69
C ILE A 54 15.74 -8.05 5.59
N ASP A 55 16.59 -9.02 5.24
CA ASP A 55 16.29 -10.45 5.33
C ASP A 55 16.14 -10.95 6.78
N ARG A 56 16.59 -10.15 7.75
CA ARG A 56 16.48 -10.39 9.19
C ARG A 56 15.56 -9.40 9.89
N ILE A 57 14.55 -8.87 9.19
CA ILE A 57 13.62 -7.87 9.74
C ILE A 57 12.92 -8.30 11.04
N SER A 58 12.79 -9.60 11.31
CA SER A 58 12.27 -10.12 12.58
C SER A 58 13.13 -9.72 13.79
N ASP A 59 14.43 -9.51 13.60
CA ASP A 59 15.37 -9.13 14.67
C ASP A 59 15.20 -7.67 15.11
N VAL A 60 14.48 -6.86 14.33
CA VAL A 60 14.05 -5.50 14.71
C VAL A 60 13.33 -5.54 16.03
N ASN A 61 12.42 -6.50 16.22
CA ASN A 61 11.63 -6.58 17.44
C ASN A 61 12.56 -6.83 18.65
N VAL A 62 13.58 -7.68 18.51
CA VAL A 62 14.54 -7.96 19.59
C VAL A 62 15.39 -6.72 19.92
N ALA A 63 15.84 -5.99 18.90
CA ALA A 63 16.63 -4.78 19.06
C ALA A 63 15.83 -3.65 19.73
N VAL A 64 14.55 -3.47 19.37
CA VAL A 64 13.67 -2.48 20.00
C VAL A 64 13.45 -2.78 21.49
N HIS A 65 13.28 -4.06 21.85
CA HIS A 65 12.96 -4.43 23.24
C HIS A 65 14.19 -4.51 24.16
N SER A 66 15.41 -4.58 23.61
CA SER A 66 16.65 -4.66 24.39
C SER A 66 17.19 -3.28 24.82
N GLY A 67 16.68 -2.19 24.26
CA GLY A 67 17.06 -0.83 24.59
C GLY A 67 16.39 -0.31 25.86
N ASN A 68 16.94 -0.64 27.04
CA ASN A 68 16.45 -0.12 28.33
C ASN A 68 16.80 1.37 28.57
N ASP A 69 17.49 2.01 27.63
CA ASP A 69 17.83 3.43 27.65
C ASP A 69 17.20 4.06 26.41
N GLY A 70 16.38 5.10 26.57
CA GLY A 70 15.50 5.69 25.55
C GLY A 70 16.16 6.26 24.30
N ARG A 71 17.43 5.92 24.06
CA ARG A 71 18.30 6.26 22.93
C ARG A 71 18.34 5.19 21.83
N ALA A 72 17.94 3.95 22.10
CA ALA A 72 17.86 2.88 21.09
C ALA A 72 16.53 2.90 20.30
N ARG A 73 16.08 4.09 19.87
CA ARG A 73 14.81 4.26 19.16
C ARG A 73 14.95 4.15 17.64
N GLN A 74 16.18 4.04 17.14
CA GLN A 74 16.50 4.06 15.72
C GLN A 74 17.22 2.77 15.34
N ILE A 75 16.71 2.13 14.29
CA ILE A 75 17.26 0.90 13.71
C ILE A 75 17.46 1.22 12.23
N VAL A 76 18.68 0.99 11.76
CA VAL A 76 19.00 1.17 10.34
C VAL A 76 18.77 -0.16 9.64
N LEU A 77 17.90 -0.17 8.65
CA LEU A 77 17.71 -1.36 7.81
C LEU A 77 18.69 -1.31 6.65
N GLN A 78 19.55 -2.31 6.55
CA GLN A 78 20.42 -2.47 5.39
C GLN A 78 19.62 -3.13 4.26
N TRP A 79 19.48 -2.41 3.14
CA TRP A 79 18.65 -2.85 2.02
C TRP A 79 19.43 -3.71 1.01
N GLU A 80 20.71 -3.43 0.77
CA GLU A 80 21.49 -4.12 -0.27
C GLU A 80 21.76 -5.61 0.03
N SER A 81 21.54 -6.04 1.27
CA SER A 81 21.75 -7.43 1.70
C SER A 81 20.62 -8.39 1.28
N ALA A 82 19.44 -7.89 0.89
CA ALA A 82 18.39 -8.75 0.37
C ALA A 82 18.46 -8.89 -1.15
N LEU A 83 19.13 -9.95 -1.59
CA LEU A 83 19.02 -10.42 -2.98
C LEU A 83 17.61 -10.92 -3.31
N GLN A 84 16.85 -11.35 -2.29
CA GLN A 84 15.46 -11.79 -2.39
C GLN A 84 14.72 -11.44 -1.09
N ALA A 85 13.53 -10.85 -1.20
CA ALA A 85 12.67 -10.52 -0.06
C ALA A 85 11.29 -11.15 -0.24
N GLN A 86 10.72 -11.71 0.83
CA GLN A 86 9.34 -12.17 0.83
C GLN A 86 8.42 -10.94 0.89
N VAL A 87 7.81 -10.59 -0.23
CA VAL A 87 6.86 -9.48 -0.30
C VAL A 87 5.44 -10.02 -0.14
N GLN A 88 4.65 -9.37 0.72
CA GLN A 88 3.23 -9.62 0.80
C GLN A 88 2.54 -9.00 -0.43
N ILE A 89 2.19 -9.85 -1.40
CA ILE A 89 1.42 -9.43 -2.57
C ILE A 89 -0.03 -9.24 -2.11
N ARG A 90 -0.52 -8.00 -2.15
CA ARG A 90 -1.94 -7.73 -1.96
C ARG A 90 -2.71 -8.09 -3.23
N PRO A 91 -3.80 -8.85 -3.13
CA PRO A 91 -4.67 -9.11 -4.28
C PRO A 91 -5.16 -7.80 -4.91
N ILE A 92 -5.37 -7.81 -6.23
CA ILE A 92 -5.86 -6.64 -6.97
C ILE A 92 -7.21 -6.14 -6.44
N ASP A 93 -7.94 -7.04 -5.81
CA ASP A 93 -9.28 -6.87 -5.24
C ASP A 93 -9.31 -6.01 -3.96
N ASP A 94 -8.17 -5.58 -3.40
CA ASP A 94 -8.15 -4.74 -2.18
C ASP A 94 -8.66 -3.30 -2.40
N ARG A 95 -8.95 -2.91 -3.64
CA ARG A 95 -9.45 -1.58 -4.00
C ARG A 95 -10.90 -1.65 -4.46
N ASN A 96 -11.62 -0.54 -4.32
CA ASN A 96 -12.93 -0.40 -4.97
C ASN A 96 -12.75 -0.49 -6.49
N MET A 97 -13.32 -1.54 -7.08
CA MET A 97 -13.26 -1.81 -8.53
C MET A 97 -14.43 -1.15 -9.28
N PHE A 98 -15.48 -0.82 -8.56
CA PHE A 98 -16.68 -0.19 -9.10
C PHE A 98 -16.81 1.25 -8.62
N SER A 99 -17.38 2.07 -9.50
CA SER A 99 -17.67 3.46 -9.22
C SER A 99 -19.04 3.55 -8.55
N ASP A 100 -19.12 4.33 -7.47
CA ASP A 100 -20.35 4.58 -6.73
C ASP A 100 -21.32 5.53 -7.46
N SER A 101 -20.90 6.16 -8.56
CA SER A 101 -21.72 7.06 -9.38
C SER A 101 -22.27 6.40 -10.64
N LYS A 102 -21.85 5.17 -10.95
CA LYS A 102 -22.30 4.42 -12.13
C LYS A 102 -23.41 3.45 -11.77
N THR A 103 -24.27 3.18 -12.76
CA THR A 103 -25.30 2.14 -12.67
C THR A 103 -24.87 0.91 -13.44
N TYR A 104 -24.97 -0.25 -12.80
CA TYR A 104 -24.61 -1.55 -13.36
C TYR A 104 -25.86 -2.37 -13.65
N TRP A 105 -25.96 -2.91 -14.85
CA TRP A 105 -27.11 -3.70 -15.27
C TRP A 105 -26.75 -5.18 -15.39
N LEU A 106 -27.46 -6.02 -14.63
CA LEU A 106 -27.33 -7.47 -14.63
C LEU A 106 -28.55 -8.11 -15.31
N ALA A 107 -28.36 -8.60 -16.54
CA ALA A 107 -29.42 -9.24 -17.32
C ALA A 107 -29.40 -10.76 -17.17
N GLY A 108 -30.52 -11.36 -16.77
CA GLY A 108 -30.67 -12.81 -16.60
C GLY A 108 -30.02 -13.40 -15.34
N LEU A 109 -29.43 -12.56 -14.48
CA LEU A 109 -28.62 -12.98 -13.33
C LEU A 109 -29.34 -12.79 -11.99
N THR A 110 -30.59 -13.26 -11.89
CA THR A 110 -31.37 -13.20 -10.63
C THR A 110 -31.41 -14.53 -9.87
N GLY A 111 -30.59 -15.51 -10.26
CA GLY A 111 -30.39 -16.75 -9.52
C GLY A 111 -29.29 -16.61 -8.47
N SER A 112 -29.04 -17.65 -7.68
CA SER A 112 -28.05 -17.64 -6.58
C SER A 112 -26.68 -17.11 -6.99
N LEU A 113 -26.14 -17.56 -8.13
CA LEU A 113 -24.87 -17.07 -8.66
C LEU A 113 -24.88 -15.57 -8.96
N GLY A 114 -25.97 -15.08 -9.55
CA GLY A 114 -26.11 -13.66 -9.88
C GLY A 114 -26.28 -12.77 -8.64
N LEU A 115 -26.92 -13.30 -7.59
CA LEU A 115 -26.99 -12.64 -6.29
C LEU A 115 -25.60 -12.58 -5.63
N SER A 116 -24.84 -13.68 -5.63
CA SER A 116 -23.45 -13.69 -5.14
C SER A 116 -22.56 -12.71 -5.89
N LEU A 117 -22.70 -12.61 -7.21
CA LEU A 117 -21.98 -11.61 -8.01
C LEU A 117 -22.39 -10.19 -7.62
N CYS A 118 -23.69 -9.92 -7.50
CA CYS A 118 -24.19 -8.61 -7.07
C CYS A 118 -23.64 -8.22 -5.68
N GLU A 119 -23.62 -9.15 -4.73
CA GLU A 119 -23.04 -8.93 -3.40
C GLU A 119 -21.56 -8.59 -3.47
N TRP A 120 -20.78 -9.32 -4.27
CA TRP A 120 -19.38 -9.03 -4.48
C TRP A 120 -19.17 -7.66 -5.13
N MET A 121 -19.98 -7.30 -6.13
CA MET A 121 -19.91 -5.98 -6.77
C MET A 121 -20.15 -4.84 -5.77
N ILE A 122 -21.14 -5.00 -4.88
CA ILE A 122 -21.44 -4.05 -3.81
C ILE A 122 -20.25 -3.92 -2.85
N ALA A 123 -19.68 -5.06 -2.43
CA ALA A 123 -18.48 -5.08 -1.58
C ALA A 123 -17.25 -4.43 -2.24
N LYS A 124 -17.24 -4.34 -3.58
CA LYS A 124 -16.19 -3.67 -4.37
C LYS A 124 -16.57 -2.25 -4.83
N GLY A 125 -17.62 -1.65 -4.25
CA GLY A 125 -17.98 -0.24 -4.43
C GLY A 125 -19.15 0.05 -5.37
N ALA A 126 -19.83 -0.96 -5.90
CA ALA A 126 -20.98 -0.74 -6.77
C ALA A 126 -22.19 -0.27 -5.94
N LYS A 127 -22.70 0.93 -6.24
CA LYS A 127 -23.82 1.52 -5.50
C LYS A 127 -25.17 1.32 -6.17
N TYR A 128 -25.25 1.49 -7.50
CA TYR A 128 -26.51 1.40 -8.22
C TYR A 128 -26.52 0.16 -9.11
N ILE A 129 -27.38 -0.81 -8.81
CA ILE A 129 -27.48 -2.06 -9.58
C ILE A 129 -28.93 -2.27 -10.02
N VAL A 130 -29.11 -2.58 -11.30
CA VAL A 130 -30.39 -2.98 -11.88
C VAL A 130 -30.30 -4.44 -12.29
N MET A 131 -31.21 -5.28 -11.81
CA MET A 131 -31.29 -6.68 -12.18
C MET A 131 -32.56 -6.92 -12.99
N THR A 132 -32.44 -7.53 -14.16
CA THR A 132 -33.60 -7.86 -15.01
C THR A 132 -33.65 -9.36 -15.28
N SER A 133 -34.80 -9.99 -15.13
CA SER A 133 -34.99 -11.42 -15.43
C SER A 133 -36.40 -11.72 -15.88
N ARG A 134 -36.62 -12.88 -16.53
CA ARG A 134 -37.96 -13.35 -16.90
C ARG A 134 -38.77 -13.85 -15.70
N LYS A 135 -38.07 -14.37 -14.69
CA LYS A 135 -38.64 -14.88 -13.44
C LYS A 135 -37.68 -14.55 -12.30
N PRO A 136 -37.63 -13.29 -11.83
CA PRO A 136 -36.74 -12.92 -10.75
C PRO A 136 -37.12 -13.67 -9.47
N ASN A 137 -36.15 -14.37 -8.87
CA ASN A 137 -36.30 -15.03 -7.58
C ASN A 137 -35.38 -14.35 -6.57
N VAL A 138 -35.78 -13.16 -6.14
CA VAL A 138 -34.99 -12.33 -5.22
C VAL A 138 -35.84 -12.02 -4.00
N SER A 139 -35.41 -12.49 -2.83
CA SER A 139 -36.16 -12.26 -1.59
C SER A 139 -36.07 -10.79 -1.17
N ARG A 140 -37.11 -10.32 -0.48
CA ARG A 140 -37.13 -8.97 0.08
C ARG A 140 -36.04 -8.78 1.14
N ALA A 141 -35.83 -9.79 1.99
CA ALA A 141 -34.77 -9.78 3.01
C ALA A 141 -33.38 -9.60 2.40
N TRP A 142 -33.13 -10.22 1.24
CA TRP A 142 -31.87 -10.03 0.52
C TRP A 142 -31.72 -8.58 0.02
N GLN A 143 -32.78 -7.99 -0.55
CA GLN A 143 -32.73 -6.59 -1.02
C GLN A 143 -32.53 -5.60 0.13
N GLU A 144 -33.18 -5.82 1.28
CA GLU A 144 -33.01 -5.01 2.49
C GLU A 144 -31.59 -5.12 3.03
N ARG A 145 -30.97 -6.30 2.99
CA ARG A 145 -29.55 -6.48 3.31
C ARG A 145 -28.64 -5.70 2.34
N MET A 146 -28.94 -5.69 1.04
CA MET A 146 -28.14 -4.89 0.09
C MET A 146 -28.29 -3.39 0.36
N ALA A 147 -29.50 -2.96 0.73
CA ALA A 147 -29.77 -1.57 1.11
C ALA A 147 -29.02 -1.16 2.39
N SER A 148 -28.90 -2.04 3.39
CA SER A 148 -28.12 -1.75 4.60
C SER A 148 -26.61 -1.65 4.35
N LEU A 149 -26.11 -2.23 3.25
CA LEU A 149 -24.74 -2.04 2.74
C LEU A 149 -24.57 -0.75 1.92
N GLY A 150 -25.60 0.08 1.81
CA GLY A 150 -25.56 1.36 1.08
C GLY A 150 -25.78 1.24 -0.43
N ALA A 151 -26.17 0.06 -0.92
CA ALA A 151 -26.47 -0.17 -2.33
C ALA A 151 -27.96 0.01 -2.64
N VAL A 152 -28.26 0.51 -3.83
CA VAL A 152 -29.60 0.62 -4.39
C VAL A 152 -29.73 -0.46 -5.48
N VAL A 153 -30.43 -1.55 -5.14
CA VAL A 153 -30.67 -2.66 -6.07
C VAL A 153 -32.13 -2.61 -6.52
N LYS A 154 -32.36 -2.48 -7.83
CA LYS A 154 -33.69 -2.53 -8.44
C LYS A 154 -33.86 -3.82 -9.24
N VAL A 155 -34.89 -4.60 -8.93
CA VAL A 155 -35.19 -5.84 -9.64
C VAL A 155 -36.43 -5.65 -10.50
N HIS A 156 -36.31 -5.93 -11.79
CA HIS A 156 -37.41 -5.85 -12.75
C HIS A 156 -37.65 -7.20 -13.43
N SER A 157 -38.92 -7.55 -13.62
CA SER A 157 -39.29 -8.61 -14.56
C SER A 157 -39.35 -8.01 -15.97
N LYS A 158 -38.74 -8.68 -16.94
CA LYS A 158 -38.98 -8.39 -18.37
C LYS A 158 -40.28 -9.07 -18.82
#